data_AF-A0A536UAH7-F1
#
_entry.id   AF-A0A536UAH7-F1
#
_cell.length_a   1.000
_cell.length_b   1.000
_cell.length_c   1.000
_cell.angle_alpha   90.00
_cell.angle_beta   90.00
_cell.angle_gamma   90.00
#
_symmetry.space_group_name_H-M   'P 1'
#
loop_
_entity.id
_entity.type
_entity.pdbx_description
1 polymer ?
#
loop_
_entity_poly.entity_id
_entity_poly.type
_entity_poly.pdbx_seq_one_letter_code
_entity_poly.pdbx_strand_id
1 'polypeptide(L)'
;MIIAIATIAVVGCTSMAVRTAADYDPGSAAAEKLAKDADACARQAEAHQKVYGLGPYDPTHGSYNWMYDSCMQAGGYQRKKP
;
A
#
# COMPACT_ATOMS: atom_id res chain seq x y z
N MET A 1 -31.52 24.10 -6.30
CA MET A 1 -30.97 22.75 -6.52
C MET A 1 -30.03 22.44 -5.37
N ILE A 2 -30.36 21.40 -4.61
CA ILE A 2 -29.57 20.83 -3.53
C ILE A 2 -28.60 19.84 -4.17
N ILE A 3 -27.30 19.93 -3.90
CA ILE A 3 -26.47 18.76 -3.57
C ILE A 3 -25.47 19.20 -2.49
N ALA A 4 -25.84 18.95 -1.24
CA ALA A 4 -24.91 18.85 -0.13
C ALA A 4 -24.30 17.44 -0.15
N ILE A 5 -22.96 17.35 -0.16
CA ILE A 5 -22.22 16.15 0.25
C ILE A 5 -21.03 16.71 1.05
N ALA A 6 -21.18 16.96 2.35
CA ALA A 6 -21.14 16.00 3.45
C ALA A 6 -19.77 15.28 3.57
N THR A 7 -19.00 15.76 4.55
CA THR A 7 -18.04 15.03 5.40
C THR A 7 -16.80 14.42 4.74
N ILE A 8 -15.70 15.19 4.73
CA ILE A 8 -14.34 14.65 4.76
C ILE A 8 -14.10 14.15 6.19
N ALA A 9 -14.46 12.90 6.45
CA ALA A 9 -14.21 12.25 7.73
C ALA A 9 -13.37 10.99 7.51
N VAL A 10 -12.06 11.15 7.32
CA VAL A 10 -11.07 10.11 7.66
C VAL A 10 -9.75 10.76 8.09
N VAL A 11 -9.79 11.56 9.16
CA VAL A 11 -8.55 11.98 9.83
C VAL A 11 -8.12 10.83 10.74
N GLY A 12 -7.02 10.16 10.37
CA GLY A 12 -6.08 9.57 11.32
C GLY A 12 -6.33 8.16 11.83
N CYS A 13 -6.10 7.14 10.98
CA CYS A 13 -5.68 5.79 11.42
C CYS A 13 -4.91 5.01 10.32
N THR A 14 -4.30 5.68 9.34
CA THR A 14 -3.75 5.03 8.12
C THR A 14 -2.29 4.60 8.25
N SER A 15 -1.62 4.84 9.37
CA SER A 15 -0.20 4.47 9.54
C SER A 15 0.04 3.00 9.88
N MET A 16 -1.01 2.22 10.19
CA MET A 16 -0.90 0.83 10.64
C MET A 16 -1.47 -0.21 9.67
N ALA A 17 -2.14 0.23 8.60
CA ALA A 17 -2.71 -0.68 7.61
C ALA A 17 -1.63 -1.29 6.70
N VAL A 18 -1.84 -2.54 6.30
CA VAL A 18 -1.05 -3.21 5.27
C VAL A 18 -1.24 -2.48 3.94
N ARG A 19 -0.15 -2.13 3.27
CA ARG A 19 -0.16 -1.47 1.97
C ARG A 19 -0.65 -2.40 0.88
N THR A 20 -1.39 -1.85 -0.07
CA THR A 20 -1.98 -2.57 -1.20
C THR A 20 -1.84 -1.76 -2.49
N ALA A 21 -2.23 -2.36 -3.63
CA ALA A 21 -2.25 -1.68 -4.92
C ALA A 21 -3.05 -0.37 -4.92
N ALA A 22 -4.10 -0.27 -4.08
CA ALA A 22 -4.95 0.91 -4.01
C ALA A 22 -4.19 2.17 -3.55
N ASP A 23 -3.11 2.00 -2.79
CA ASP A 23 -2.28 3.08 -2.27
C ASP A 23 -1.35 3.72 -3.32
N TYR A 24 -1.34 3.21 -4.55
CA TYR A 24 -0.42 3.64 -5.60
C TYR A 24 -1.16 4.16 -6.83
N ASP A 25 -0.53 5.13 -7.47
CA ASP A 25 -0.90 5.64 -8.78
C ASP A 25 -0.29 4.75 -9.87
N PRO A 26 -1.11 4.10 -10.73
CA PRO A 26 -0.62 3.34 -11.87
C PRO A 26 0.07 4.20 -12.94
N GLY A 27 -0.14 5.52 -12.97
CA GLY A 27 0.29 6.37 -14.07
C GLY A 27 -0.30 5.89 -15.40
N SER A 28 0.57 5.51 -16.34
CA SER A 28 0.18 4.95 -17.64
C SER A 28 0.05 3.42 -17.66
N ALA A 29 0.35 2.73 -16.56
CA ALA A 29 0.26 1.27 -16.51
C ALA A 29 -1.19 0.80 -16.57
N ALA A 30 -1.46 -0.28 -17.31
CA ALA A 30 -2.77 -0.93 -17.30
C ALA A 30 -3.09 -1.45 -15.89
N ALA A 31 -4.37 -1.38 -15.50
CA ALA A 31 -4.82 -1.84 -14.17
C ALA A 31 -4.46 -3.30 -13.89
N GLU A 32 -4.52 -4.17 -14.91
CA GLU A 32 -4.13 -5.57 -14.79
C GLU A 32 -2.63 -5.75 -14.48
N LYS A 33 -1.78 -4.90 -15.08
CA LYS A 33 -0.34 -4.92 -14.80
C LYS A 33 -0.08 -4.47 -13.36
N LEU A 34 -0.71 -3.38 -12.92
CA LEU A 34 -0.61 -2.90 -11.54
C LEU A 34 -1.01 -4.01 -10.54
N ALA A 35 -2.12 -4.72 -10.81
CA ALA A 35 -2.58 -5.79 -9.93
C ALA A 35 -1.59 -6.96 -9.85
N LYS A 36 -1.01 -7.37 -10.98
CA LYS A 36 0.01 -8.43 -11.03
C LYS A 36 1.30 -8.05 -10.30
N ASP A 37 1.78 -6.83 -10.53
CA ASP A 37 2.99 -6.34 -9.89
C ASP A 37 2.78 -6.16 -8.38
N ALA A 38 1.61 -5.66 -7.97
CA ALA A 38 1.22 -5.58 -6.57
C ALA A 38 1.16 -6.95 -5.88
N ASP A 39 0.60 -7.99 -6.51
CA ASP A 39 0.60 -9.36 -5.96
C ASP A 39 2.03 -9.89 -5.79
N ALA A 40 2.90 -9.66 -6.77
CA ALA A 40 4.30 -10.05 -6.67
C ALA A 40 5.02 -9.31 -5.53
N CYS A 41 4.80 -7.99 -5.40
CA CYS A 41 5.35 -7.19 -4.32
C CYS A 41 4.79 -7.61 -2.94
N ALA A 42 3.51 -7.98 -2.86
CA ALA A 42 2.92 -8.51 -1.64
C ALA A 42 3.64 -9.77 -1.17
N ARG A 43 3.88 -10.74 -2.06
CA ARG A 43 4.61 -11.98 -1.72
C ARG A 43 6.03 -11.70 -1.22
N GLN A 44 6.73 -10.75 -1.83
CA GLN A 44 8.06 -10.34 -1.38
C GLN A 44 8.01 -9.67 -0.01
N ALA A 45 7.02 -8.80 0.21
CA ALA A 45 6.81 -8.13 1.48
C ALA A 45 6.42 -9.10 2.60
N GLU A 46 5.61 -10.13 2.31
CA GLU A 46 5.31 -11.22 3.25
C GLU A 46 6.56 -12.02 3.63
N ALA A 47 7.39 -12.38 2.65
CA ALA A 47 8.65 -13.08 2.90
C ALA A 47 9.60 -12.20 3.74
N HIS A 48 9.68 -10.91 3.44
CA HIS A 48 10.46 -9.95 4.19
C HIS A 48 9.95 -9.79 5.63
N GLN A 49 8.63 -9.66 5.84
CA GLN A 49 8.01 -9.57 7.16
C GLN A 49 8.25 -10.85 7.98
N LYS A 50 8.26 -12.03 7.36
CA LYS A 50 8.55 -13.29 8.09
C LYS A 50 9.97 -13.34 8.65
N VAL A 51 10.92 -12.72 7.96
CA VAL A 51 12.35 -12.74 8.36
C VAL A 51 12.69 -11.56 9.28
N TYR A 52 12.17 -10.37 8.98
CA TYR A 52 12.57 -9.11 9.62
C TYR A 52 11.47 -8.45 10.44
N GLY A 53 10.23 -8.91 10.33
CA GLY A 53 9.12 -8.41 11.14
C GLY A 53 9.14 -8.98 12.55
N LEU A 54 8.53 -8.25 13.49
CA LEU A 54 8.41 -8.69 14.89
C LEU A 54 7.19 -9.60 15.12
N GLY A 55 6.69 -10.24 14.06
CA GLY A 55 5.52 -11.11 14.10
C GLY A 55 4.31 -10.40 14.75
N PRO A 56 3.63 -11.02 15.74
CA PRO A 56 2.51 -10.41 16.46
C PRO A 56 2.83 -9.07 17.15
N TYR A 57 4.11 -8.72 17.30
CA TYR A 57 4.57 -7.49 17.93
C TYR A 57 4.88 -6.35 16.94
N ASP A 58 4.60 -6.52 15.64
CA ASP A 58 4.66 -5.45 14.63
C ASP A 58 3.23 -5.05 14.17
N PRO A 59 2.50 -4.25 14.99
CA PRO A 59 1.16 -3.79 14.62
C PRO A 59 1.15 -2.82 13.45
N THR A 60 2.32 -2.30 13.07
CA THR A 60 2.47 -1.33 11.97
C THR A 60 2.69 -1.98 10.61
N HIS A 61 2.93 -3.30 10.60
CA HIS A 61 3.38 -4.04 9.42
C HIS A 61 4.59 -3.36 8.77
N GLY A 62 5.48 -2.76 9.57
CA GLY A 62 6.50 -1.83 9.09
C GLY A 62 7.47 -2.48 8.10
N SER A 63 7.88 -3.72 8.40
CA SER A 63 8.76 -4.52 7.56
C SER A 63 8.12 -4.91 6.22
N TYR A 64 6.83 -5.27 6.22
CA TYR A 64 6.06 -5.52 5.00
C TYR A 64 5.92 -4.23 4.20
N ASN A 65 5.44 -3.18 4.86
CA ASN A 65 5.10 -1.92 4.24
C ASN A 65 6.33 -1.29 3.57
N TRP A 66 7.50 -1.36 4.18
CA TRP A 66 8.75 -0.89 3.60
C TRP A 66 9.14 -1.68 2.34
N MET A 67 9.06 -3.01 2.39
CA MET A 67 9.41 -3.85 1.25
C MET A 67 8.41 -3.67 0.10
N TYR A 68 7.13 -3.58 0.42
CA TYR A 68 6.06 -3.33 -0.54
C TYR A 68 6.25 -1.98 -1.24
N ASP A 69 6.51 -0.91 -0.48
CA ASP A 69 6.85 0.43 -1.03
C ASP A 69 8.03 0.36 -1.98
N SER A 70 9.12 -0.28 -1.55
CA SER A 70 10.35 -0.37 -2.32
C SER A 70 10.13 -1.11 -3.64
N CYS A 71 9.38 -2.21 -3.60
CA CYS A 71 9.03 -3.00 -4.79
C CYS A 71 8.14 -2.20 -5.76
N MET A 72 7.09 -1.55 -5.24
CA MET A 72 6.17 -0.76 -6.07
C MET A 72 6.88 0.44 -6.72
N GLN A 73 7.75 1.13 -5.98
CA GLN A 73 8.55 2.23 -6.50
C GLN A 73 9.54 1.77 -7.58
N ALA A 74 10.16 0.60 -7.42
CA ALA A 74 11.00 0.00 -8.45
C ALA A 74 10.20 -0.35 -9.72
N GLY A 75 8.92 -0.71 -9.58
CA GLY A 75 7.97 -0.89 -10.68
C GLY A 75 7.51 0.41 -11.36
N GLY A 76 7.94 1.57 -10.86
CA GLY A 76 7.58 2.89 -11.38
C GLY A 76 6.29 3.46 -10.80
N TYR A 77 5.69 2.81 -9.79
CA TYR A 77 4.45 3.25 -9.18
C TYR A 77 4.71 4.31 -8.10
N GLN A 78 3.94 5.39 -8.14
CA GLN A 78 4.04 6.48 -7.16
C GLN A 78 3.03 6.27 -6.05
N ARG A 79 3.46 6.45 -4.79
CA ARG A 79 2.54 6.36 -3.65
C ARG A 79 1.61 7.57 -3.65
N LYS A 80 0.30 7.34 -3.52
CA LYS A 80 -0.68 8.42 -3.34
C LYS A 80 -0.40 9.08 -1.99
N LYS A 81 -0.39 10.42 -1.97
CA LYS A 81 -0.33 11.14 -0.69
C LYS A 81 -1.64 10.88 0.07
N PRO A 82 -1.58 10.63 1.39
CA PRO A 82 -2.78 10.52 2.21
C PRO A 82 -3.55 11.84 2.26
#